data_AF-A0A960IET0-F1
#
_entry.id   AF-A0A960IET0-F1
#
_cell.length_a   1.000
_cell.length_b   1.000
_cell.length_c   1.000
_cell.angle_alpha   90.00
_cell.angle_beta   90.00
_cell.angle_gamma   90.00
#
_symmetry.space_group_name_H-M   'P 1'
#
loop_
_entity.id
_entity.type
_entity.pdbx_description
1 polymer ?
#
loop_
_entity_poly.entity_id
_entity_poly.type
_entity_poly.pdbx_seq_one_letter_code
_entity_poly.pdbx_strand_id
1 'polypeptide(L)'
;LRARGEGPVWECSHIGGDRFAANVVVLPEGLYFGRVGPDGVASFLSDLERGLLPMEHYRGRSALPPPVQALELAARRRTGERRIDALSGWSRDRAGTDRWSATVDLAGVRFRAEVVVDHEPAPRLLTCHADEPMVPRHFRVGPLATVDPPP
;
A
#
# COMPACT_ATOMS: atom_id res chain seq x y z
N LEU A 1 -8.64 11.65 -17.69
CA LEU A 1 -9.53 11.74 -16.51
C LEU A 1 -10.82 12.41 -16.94
N ARG A 2 -11.98 11.83 -16.65
CA ARG A 2 -13.30 12.42 -16.93
C ARG A 2 -14.11 12.44 -15.65
N ALA A 3 -14.70 13.58 -15.28
CA ALA A 3 -15.57 13.64 -14.11
C ALA A 3 -16.85 12.81 -14.34
N ARG A 4 -17.37 12.14 -13.30
CA ARG A 4 -18.67 11.46 -13.34
C ARG A 4 -19.55 11.91 -12.16
N GLY A 5 -20.81 12.25 -12.45
CA GLY A 5 -21.77 12.72 -11.46
C GLY A 5 -21.45 14.12 -10.92
N GLU A 6 -22.10 14.49 -9.82
CA GLU A 6 -21.92 15.80 -9.17
C GLU A 6 -20.76 15.82 -8.15
N GLY A 7 -20.10 14.68 -7.91
CA GLY A 7 -19.02 14.53 -6.93
C GLY A 7 -17.60 14.62 -7.53
N PRO A 8 -16.57 14.75 -6.68
CA PRO A 8 -15.16 14.83 -7.09
C PRO A 8 -14.60 13.45 -7.49
N VAL A 9 -15.23 12.79 -8.46
CA VAL A 9 -14.86 11.45 -8.93
C VAL A 9 -14.50 11.54 -10.40
N TRP A 10 -13.31 11.04 -10.74
CA TRP A 10 -12.83 10.98 -12.12
C TRP A 10 -12.55 9.54 -12.53
N GLU A 11 -12.98 9.21 -13.75
CA GLU A 11 -12.64 7.97 -14.41
C GLU A 11 -11.35 8.11 -15.22
N CYS A 12 -10.49 7.09 -15.14
CA CYS A 12 -9.31 6.94 -15.97
C CYS A 12 -9.36 5.57 -16.66
N SER A 13 -8.86 5.49 -17.89
CA SER A 13 -8.76 4.23 -18.62
C SER A 13 -7.75 3.26 -18.00
N HIS A 14 -6.65 3.79 -17.45
CA HIS A 14 -5.61 2.96 -16.83
C HIS A 14 -4.77 3.75 -15.82
N ILE A 15 -4.56 3.16 -14.65
CA ILE A 15 -3.70 3.68 -13.58
C ILE A 15 -2.66 2.63 -13.10
N GLY A 16 -2.48 1.56 -13.88
CA GLY A 16 -1.64 0.42 -13.52
C GLY A 16 -2.30 -0.52 -12.51
N GLY A 17 -1.80 -1.76 -12.44
CA GLY A 17 -2.32 -2.76 -11.50
C GLY A 17 -3.67 -3.34 -11.91
N ASP A 18 -3.90 -3.52 -13.20
CA ASP A 18 -4.99 -4.28 -13.81
C ASP A 18 -5.27 -5.63 -13.11
N ARG A 19 -4.24 -6.35 -12.66
CA ARG A 19 -4.40 -7.57 -11.82
C ARG A 19 -5.13 -7.36 -10.49
N PHE A 20 -5.35 -6.11 -10.10
CA PHE A 20 -6.06 -5.69 -8.90
C PHE A 20 -7.33 -4.88 -9.23
N ALA A 21 -7.80 -4.87 -10.47
CA ALA A 21 -9.00 -4.15 -10.84
C ALA A 21 -10.23 -4.64 -10.01
N ALA A 22 -11.22 -3.78 -9.74
CA ALA A 22 -11.24 -2.35 -10.03
C ALA A 22 -10.32 -1.56 -9.07
N ASN A 23 -9.55 -0.62 -9.62
CA ASN A 23 -8.60 0.20 -8.86
C ASN A 23 -9.19 1.58 -8.54
N VAL A 24 -8.94 2.06 -7.34
CA VAL A 24 -9.29 3.42 -6.89
C VAL A 24 -8.05 4.09 -6.36
N VAL A 25 -7.85 5.37 -6.72
CA VAL A 25 -6.81 6.22 -6.13
C VAL A 25 -7.49 7.38 -5.43
N VAL A 26 -7.13 7.59 -4.16
CA VAL A 26 -7.60 8.74 -3.37
C VAL A 26 -6.51 9.79 -3.34
N LEU A 27 -6.87 11.02 -3.72
CA LEU A 27 -6.02 12.19 -3.74
C LEU A 27 -6.55 13.22 -2.73
N PRO A 28 -5.67 14.05 -2.12
CA PRO A 28 -4.23 14.18 -2.40
C PRO A 28 -3.33 13.13 -1.74
N GLU A 29 -3.88 12.25 -0.89
CA GLU A 29 -3.09 11.34 -0.04
C GLU A 29 -2.32 10.26 -0.82
N GLY A 30 -2.65 10.04 -2.09
CA GLY A 30 -1.96 9.09 -2.96
C GLY A 30 -2.19 7.64 -2.53
N LEU A 31 -3.37 7.32 -2.00
CA LEU A 31 -3.73 5.99 -1.52
C LEU A 31 -4.21 5.14 -2.68
N TYR A 32 -3.68 3.93 -2.81
CA TYR A 32 -4.08 2.97 -3.82
C TYR A 32 -4.95 1.90 -3.21
N PHE A 33 -6.06 1.59 -3.89
CA PHE A 33 -6.96 0.51 -3.55
C PHE A 33 -7.21 -0.36 -4.78
N GLY A 34 -7.47 -1.64 -4.54
CA GLY A 34 -7.82 -2.60 -5.59
C GLY A 34 -8.97 -3.50 -5.16
N ARG A 35 -9.55 -4.20 -6.13
CA ARG A 35 -10.69 -5.11 -5.95
C ARG A 35 -11.90 -4.40 -5.31
N VAL A 36 -12.08 -3.12 -5.60
CA VAL A 36 -13.21 -2.34 -5.08
C VAL A 36 -14.45 -2.69 -5.91
N GLY A 37 -15.32 -3.53 -5.36
CA GLY A 37 -16.57 -3.95 -6.01
C GLY A 37 -17.77 -3.06 -5.62
N PRO A 38 -18.88 -3.14 -6.39
CA PRO A 38 -20.10 -2.38 -6.09
C PRO A 38 -20.69 -2.73 -4.73
N ASP A 39 -20.61 -4.00 -4.31
CA ASP A 39 -21.25 -4.51 -3.10
C ASP A 39 -20.67 -3.93 -1.80
N GLY A 40 -19.43 -3.41 -1.83
CA GLY A 40 -18.73 -2.83 -0.68
C GLY A 40 -18.48 -1.32 -0.75
N VAL A 41 -18.90 -0.67 -1.84
CA VAL A 41 -18.47 0.71 -2.14
C VAL A 41 -18.97 1.73 -1.11
N ALA A 42 -20.17 1.53 -0.55
CA ALA A 42 -20.72 2.43 0.46
C ALA A 42 -19.88 2.41 1.76
N SER A 43 -19.48 1.22 2.22
CA SER A 43 -18.61 1.08 3.40
C SER A 43 -17.21 1.63 3.11
N PHE A 44 -16.69 1.40 1.90
CA PHE A 44 -15.41 1.93 1.45
C PHE A 44 -15.38 3.46 1.51
N LEU A 45 -16.40 4.13 0.97
CA LEU A 45 -16.51 5.59 0.99
C LEU A 45 -16.68 6.11 2.42
N SER A 46 -17.54 5.47 3.22
CA SER A 46 -17.76 5.87 4.61
C SER A 46 -16.48 5.79 5.46
N ASP A 47 -15.64 4.76 5.27
CA ASP A 47 -14.34 4.68 5.94
C ASP A 47 -13.43 5.84 5.52
N LEU A 48 -13.35 6.16 4.22
CA LEU A 48 -12.54 7.29 3.73
C LEU A 48 -13.00 8.64 4.27
N GLU A 49 -14.31 8.90 4.28
CA GLU A 49 -14.91 10.12 4.84
C GLU A 49 -14.56 10.31 6.33
N ARG A 50 -14.40 9.19 7.05
CA ARG A 50 -13.98 9.17 8.46
C ARG A 50 -12.47 9.23 8.66
N GLY A 51 -11.69 9.41 7.59
CA GLY A 51 -10.24 9.41 7.63
C GLY A 51 -9.63 8.03 7.92
N LEU A 52 -10.36 6.95 7.61
CA LEU A 52 -9.91 5.57 7.83
C LEU A 52 -9.57 4.90 6.49
N LEU A 53 -8.60 3.98 6.53
CA LEU A 53 -8.23 3.13 5.42
C LEU A 53 -9.19 1.93 5.34
N PRO A 54 -9.86 1.72 4.19
CA PRO A 54 -10.51 0.45 3.85
C PRO A 54 -9.46 -0.66 3.68
N MET A 55 -9.00 -1.23 4.80
CA MET A 55 -7.81 -2.11 4.85
C MET A 55 -7.93 -3.38 3.98
N GLU A 56 -9.13 -3.85 3.69
CA GLU A 56 -9.38 -4.97 2.78
C GLU A 56 -8.91 -4.68 1.35
N HIS A 57 -9.13 -3.46 0.89
CA HIS A 57 -8.82 -3.03 -0.47
C HIS A 57 -7.47 -2.33 -0.59
N TYR A 58 -6.85 -1.96 0.54
CA TYR A 58 -5.68 -1.10 0.59
C TYR A 58 -4.43 -1.78 -0.01
N ARG A 59 -3.81 -1.09 -0.97
CA ARG A 59 -2.62 -1.54 -1.71
C ARG A 59 -1.35 -0.75 -1.37
N GLY A 60 -1.46 0.30 -0.55
CA GLY A 60 -0.34 1.14 -0.15
C GLY A 60 -0.49 2.59 -0.63
N ARG A 61 0.61 3.35 -0.50
CA ARG A 61 0.69 4.78 -0.86
C ARG A 61 1.75 5.01 -1.92
N SER A 62 1.50 5.87 -2.88
CA SER A 62 2.47 6.23 -3.93
C SER A 62 3.76 6.84 -3.37
N ALA A 63 3.65 7.64 -2.30
CA ALA A 63 4.80 8.30 -1.68
C ALA A 63 5.74 7.33 -0.94
N LEU A 64 5.28 6.12 -0.62
CA LEU A 64 6.06 5.15 0.12
C LEU A 64 6.78 4.19 -0.83
N PRO A 65 8.06 3.92 -0.62
CA PRO A 65 8.73 2.87 -1.36
C PRO A 65 8.21 1.47 -0.97
N PRO A 66 8.32 0.45 -1.85
CA PRO A 66 7.68 -0.85 -1.62
C PRO A 66 8.04 -1.58 -0.31
N PRO A 67 9.31 -1.60 0.17
CA PRO A 67 9.61 -2.20 1.47
C PRO A 67 8.92 -1.51 2.64
N VAL A 68 8.76 -0.18 2.55
CA VAL A 68 8.10 0.64 3.56
C VAL A 68 6.59 0.43 3.52
N GLN A 69 5.99 0.31 2.32
CA GLN A 69 4.57 -0.07 2.19
C GLN A 69 4.28 -1.43 2.83
N ALA A 70 5.16 -2.41 2.61
CA ALA A 70 5.01 -3.74 3.22
C ALA A 70 5.05 -3.67 4.76
N LEU A 71 6.02 -2.91 5.31
CA LEU A 71 6.13 -2.69 6.75
C LEU A 71 4.93 -1.92 7.31
N GLU A 72 4.50 -0.83 6.66
CA GLU A 72 3.33 -0.04 7.08
C GLU A 72 2.07 -0.91 7.15
N LEU A 73 1.81 -1.71 6.11
CA LEU A 73 0.68 -2.63 6.07
C LEU A 73 0.77 -3.69 7.19
N ALA A 74 1.96 -4.24 7.45
CA ALA A 74 2.18 -5.19 8.53
C ALA A 74 1.93 -4.57 9.91
N ALA A 75 2.42 -3.35 10.14
CA ALA A 75 2.21 -2.61 11.38
C ALA A 75 0.71 -2.33 11.61
N ARG A 76 0.00 -1.82 10.60
CA ARG A 76 -1.45 -1.58 10.69
C ARG A 76 -2.25 -2.84 10.96
N ARG A 77 -1.90 -3.97 10.33
CA ARG A 77 -2.55 -5.26 10.59
C ARG A 77 -2.32 -5.76 12.01
N ARG A 78 -1.11 -5.57 12.54
CA ARG A 78 -0.77 -5.95 13.92
C ARG A 78 -1.52 -5.11 14.95
N THR A 79 -1.66 -3.80 14.72
CA THR A 79 -2.24 -2.87 15.71
C THR A 79 -3.73 -2.63 15.53
N GLY A 80 -4.28 -2.89 14.34
CA GLY A 80 -5.63 -2.47 13.96
C GLY A 80 -5.75 -0.98 13.63
N GLU A 81 -4.65 -0.23 13.56
CA GLU A 81 -4.67 1.21 13.27
C GLU A 81 -5.02 1.48 11.79
N ARG A 82 -6.21 2.05 11.57
CA ARG A 82 -6.74 2.31 10.23
C ARG A 82 -6.67 3.78 9.83
N ARG A 83 -6.40 4.72 10.74
CA ARG A 83 -6.41 6.14 10.42
C ARG A 83 -5.36 6.49 9.36
N ILE A 84 -5.76 7.31 8.41
CA ILE A 84 -4.93 7.76 7.29
C ILE A 84 -3.77 8.61 7.82
N ASP A 85 -4.03 9.48 8.79
CA ASP A 85 -3.06 10.43 9.38
C ASP A 85 -2.13 9.80 10.43
N ALA A 86 -2.36 8.54 10.82
CA ALA A 86 -1.55 7.88 11.85
C ALA A 86 -0.10 7.62 11.40
N LEU A 87 0.20 7.62 10.10
CA LEU A 87 1.57 7.45 9.61
C LEU A 87 2.28 8.81 9.57
N SER A 88 3.25 9.01 10.45
CA SER A 88 3.94 10.30 10.61
C SER A 88 5.39 10.31 10.08
N GLY A 89 5.97 9.15 9.82
CA GLY A 89 7.37 9.03 9.42
C GLY A 89 7.72 7.64 8.91
N TRP A 90 8.80 7.56 8.12
CA TRP A 90 9.36 6.30 7.66
C TRP A 90 10.81 6.46 7.25
N SER A 91 11.58 5.38 7.34
CA SER A 91 12.91 5.28 6.74
C SER A 91 13.14 3.90 6.14
N ARG A 92 14.15 3.77 5.28
CA ARG A 92 14.66 2.49 4.84
C ARG A 92 16.16 2.57 4.57
N ASP A 93 16.85 1.52 4.96
CA ASP A 93 18.27 1.32 4.70
C ASP A 93 18.44 0.01 3.94
N ARG A 94 19.25 0.02 2.89
CA ARG A 94 19.54 -1.20 2.13
C ARG A 94 20.49 -2.07 2.95
N ALA A 95 20.09 -3.30 3.22
CA ALA A 95 20.88 -4.30 3.95
C ALA A 95 21.41 -5.43 3.04
N GLY A 96 21.01 -5.44 1.76
CA GLY A 96 21.49 -6.38 0.74
C GLY A 96 20.79 -6.19 -0.61
N THR A 97 21.02 -7.08 -1.57
CA THR A 97 20.42 -7.01 -2.92
C THR A 97 18.90 -7.01 -2.88
N ASP A 98 18.30 -7.83 -2.01
CA ASP A 98 16.85 -7.99 -1.84
C ASP A 98 16.42 -7.87 -0.37
N ARG A 99 17.13 -7.04 0.39
CA ARG A 99 16.91 -6.89 1.83
C ARG A 99 17.01 -5.43 2.26
N TRP A 100 16.06 -5.01 3.08
CA TRP A 100 16.00 -3.67 3.66
C TRP A 100 15.70 -3.75 5.16
N SER A 101 16.38 -2.90 5.95
CA SER A 101 15.88 -2.51 7.27
C SER A 101 14.94 -1.33 7.06
N ALA A 102 13.66 -1.47 7.41
CA ALA A 102 12.68 -0.40 7.28
C ALA A 102 12.15 0.03 8.65
N THR A 103 11.79 1.31 8.77
CA THR A 103 11.05 1.84 9.93
C THR A 103 9.81 2.59 9.48
N VAL A 104 8.76 2.56 10.31
CA VAL A 104 7.55 3.39 10.16
C VAL A 104 7.12 3.91 11.53
N ASP A 105 6.73 5.17 11.58
CA ASP A 105 6.12 5.80 12.76
C ASP A 105 4.61 5.78 12.57
N LEU A 106 3.92 4.93 13.34
CA LEU A 106 2.48 4.70 13.23
C LEU A 106 1.81 4.94 14.58
N ALA A 107 0.91 5.92 14.63
CA ALA A 107 0.18 6.34 15.84
C ALA A 107 1.10 6.62 17.03
N GLY A 108 2.24 7.26 16.77
CA GLY A 108 3.24 7.60 17.80
C GLY A 108 4.14 6.43 18.22
N VAL A 109 3.98 5.24 17.63
CA VAL A 109 4.85 4.08 17.87
C VAL A 109 5.73 3.83 16.65
N ARG A 110 7.04 3.72 16.87
CA ARG A 110 7.97 3.36 15.80
C ARG A 110 8.11 1.84 15.70
N PHE A 111 7.80 1.32 14.52
CA PHE A 111 8.00 -0.07 14.16
C PHE A 111 9.23 -0.22 13.28
N ARG A 112 9.97 -1.31 13.49
CA ARG A 112 11.12 -1.70 12.68
C ARG A 112 11.02 -3.17 12.29
N ALA A 113 11.37 -3.47 11.05
CA ALA A 113 11.60 -4.86 10.62
C ALA A 113 12.57 -4.94 9.45
N GLU A 114 13.16 -6.11 9.29
CA GLU A 114 13.77 -6.53 8.04
C GLU A 114 12.68 -6.88 7.02
N VAL A 115 12.84 -6.40 5.80
CA VAL A 115 11.96 -6.68 4.67
C VAL A 115 12.79 -7.34 3.57
N VAL A 116 12.34 -8.51 3.13
CA VAL A 116 13.01 -9.31 2.08
C VAL A 116 12.11 -9.37 0.86
N VAL A 117 12.70 -9.29 -0.33
CA VAL A 117 11.99 -9.51 -1.59
C VAL A 117 12.17 -10.97 -2.01
N ASP A 118 11.06 -11.69 -2.11
CA ASP A 118 11.00 -12.97 -2.78
C ASP A 118 10.59 -12.77 -4.23
N HIS A 119 11.20 -13.58 -5.10
CA HIS A 119 10.93 -13.62 -6.52
C HIS A 119 10.18 -14.91 -6.82
N GLU A 120 9.00 -14.82 -7.42
CA GLU A 120 8.33 -16.03 -7.90
C GLU A 120 9.14 -16.68 -9.04
N PRO A 121 9.27 -18.02 -9.08
CA PRO A 121 10.17 -18.68 -10.02
C PRO A 121 9.71 -18.61 -11.48
N ALA A 122 8.42 -18.35 -11.72
CA ALA A 122 7.84 -18.32 -13.06
C ALA A 122 7.51 -16.87 -13.50
N PRO A 123 8.24 -16.32 -14.49
CA PRO A 123 7.86 -15.07 -15.14
C PRO A 123 6.47 -15.19 -15.78
N ARG A 124 5.67 -14.13 -15.68
CA ARG A 124 4.36 -14.05 -16.35
C ARG A 124 4.05 -12.60 -16.74
N LEU A 125 3.14 -12.41 -17.67
CA LEU A 125 2.66 -11.07 -18.00
C LEU A 125 1.91 -10.52 -16.77
N LEU A 126 2.40 -9.41 -16.24
CA LEU A 126 1.86 -8.81 -15.01
C LEU A 126 0.92 -7.63 -15.27
N THR A 127 0.89 -7.13 -16.51
CA THR A 127 0.02 -6.04 -16.93
C THR A 127 -0.56 -6.32 -18.32
N CYS A 128 -1.71 -5.73 -18.61
CA CYS A 128 -2.45 -5.87 -19.85
C CYS A 128 -1.75 -5.33 -21.12
N HIS A 129 -0.64 -4.61 -20.97
CA HIS A 129 0.24 -4.18 -22.06
C HIS A 129 1.67 -4.72 -21.90
N ALA A 130 1.87 -5.75 -21.08
CA ALA A 130 3.17 -6.38 -20.96
C ALA A 130 3.45 -7.20 -22.21
N ASP A 131 4.45 -6.79 -22.98
CA ASP A 131 4.98 -7.59 -24.09
C ASP A 131 6.08 -8.55 -23.62
N GLU A 132 6.58 -8.36 -22.40
CA GLU A 132 7.60 -9.18 -21.76
C GLU A 132 7.13 -9.72 -20.40
N PRO A 133 7.37 -11.01 -20.09
CA PRO A 133 7.01 -11.58 -18.81
C PRO A 133 7.94 -11.07 -17.70
N MET A 134 7.34 -10.61 -16.60
CA MET A 134 8.05 -10.13 -15.43
C MET A 134 7.97 -11.15 -14.30
N VAL A 135 9.01 -11.22 -13.47
CA VAL A 135 8.98 -12.00 -12.25
C VAL A 135 8.18 -11.24 -11.17
N PRO A 136 7.04 -11.76 -10.70
CA PRO A 136 6.32 -11.15 -9.59
C PRO A 136 7.23 -11.09 -8.35
N ARG A 137 7.25 -9.92 -7.69
CA ARG A 137 7.97 -9.69 -6.45
C ARG A 137 7.01 -9.67 -5.27
N HIS A 138 7.37 -10.38 -4.22
CA HIS A 138 6.63 -10.46 -2.97
C HIS A 138 7.51 -9.90 -1.86
N PHE A 139 6.97 -8.99 -1.04
CA PHE A 139 7.71 -8.41 0.08
C PHE A 139 7.31 -9.16 1.35
N ARG A 140 8.25 -9.90 1.94
CA ARG A 140 8.08 -10.51 3.26
C ARG A 140 8.63 -9.59 4.33
N VAL A 141 7.80 -9.28 5.32
CA VAL A 141 8.19 -8.55 6.51
C VAL A 141 8.58 -9.57 7.58
N GLY A 142 9.76 -9.41 8.16
CA GLY A 142 10.20 -10.19 9.32
C GLY A 142 9.44 -9.81 10.60
N PRO A 143 9.88 -10.30 11.77
CA PRO A 143 9.29 -9.93 13.04
C PRO A 143 9.27 -8.41 13.25
N LEU A 144 8.11 -7.88 13.63
CA LEU A 144 7.94 -6.45 13.93
C LEU A 144 8.46 -6.13 15.34
N ALA A 145 9.54 -5.38 15.42
CA ALA A 145 10.01 -4.78 16.67
C ALA A 145 9.41 -3.38 16.86
N THR A 146 9.08 -3.02 18.09
CA THR A 146 8.89 -1.61 18.48
C THR A 146 10.22 -1.07 18.95
N VAL A 147 10.60 0.12 18.50
CA VAL A 147 11.87 0.76 18.88
C VAL A 147 11.59 2.18 19.34
N ASP A 148 12.44 2.72 20.20
CA ASP A 148 12.35 4.12 20.57
C ASP A 148 12.70 5.02 19.37
N PRO A 149 12.08 6.20 19.25
CA PRO A 149 12.57 7.21 18.31
C PRO A 149 14.02 7.58 18.66
N PRO A 150 14.81 8.10 17.70
CA PRO A 150 16.17 8.53 17.99
C PRO A 150 16.08 9.68 19.01
N PRO A 151 17.07 9.83 19.89
CA PRO A 151 17.14 10.96 20.82
C PRO A 151 17.19 12.30 20.08
#